data_AF-A0A1F8SIH1-F1
#
_entry.id   AF-A0A1F8SIH1-F1
#
_cell.length_a   1.000
_cell.length_b   1.000
_cell.length_c   1.000
_cell.angle_alpha   90.00
_cell.angle_beta   90.00
_cell.angle_gamma   90.00
#
_symmetry.space_group_name_H-M   'P 1'
#
loop_
_entity.id
_entity.type
_entity.pdbx_description
1 polymer ?
#
loop_
_entity_poly.entity_id
_entity_poly.type
_entity_poly.pdbx_seq_one_letter_code
_entity_poly.pdbx_strand_id
1 'polypeptide(L)'
;MTTTDPFTGKTDSRYATCIATDTCPLAAEIYSSNEYWVKATSLLHTGPAGTVDLPDSPYARNYLMSSHQHGTGNASSKGNCQQFLNPLNSAPVQRALFLALDDWTNGILPPPSRVPKLADGTLVPPLPQSGMGFPNIPGVTYTGLKTTRYLLDYGPDFYETGIATINPPVIALPYEDNPLNGPIYPSYVPKTDSDGNDIAGVRSPEVTVPLATYTGWALRAGPQANDGCEASGQMIPFARTRAEREAAGDPRPSIEERYPSFGMYYSAVMRAIDDLVKDRLMLCEDADDERARLLQAGLDKGVPPPSGNLPPQANVPHCLGQAAKK
;
A
#
# COMPACT_ATOMS: atom_id res chain seq x y z
N MET A 1 -22.70 1.63 6.16
CA MET A 1 -23.67 2.35 5.30
C MET A 1 -24.16 1.39 4.24
N THR A 2 -25.46 1.39 3.93
CA THR A 2 -26.01 0.64 2.79
C THR A 2 -25.81 1.38 1.49
N THR A 3 -25.51 0.66 0.43
CA THR A 3 -25.36 1.18 -0.93
C THR A 3 -26.12 0.34 -1.92
N THR A 4 -26.58 0.95 -3.01
CA THR A 4 -27.26 0.27 -4.10
C THR A 4 -26.28 0.00 -5.24
N ASP A 5 -26.20 -1.24 -5.67
CA ASP A 5 -25.42 -1.64 -6.84
C ASP A 5 -26.11 -1.15 -8.13
N PRO A 6 -25.43 -0.36 -8.98
CA PRO A 6 -26.02 0.19 -10.20
C PRO A 6 -26.33 -0.86 -11.26
N PHE A 7 -25.74 -2.06 -11.20
CA PHE A 7 -25.95 -3.10 -12.21
C PHE A 7 -27.05 -4.08 -11.82
N THR A 8 -27.10 -4.50 -10.55
CA THR A 8 -28.11 -5.45 -10.07
C THR A 8 -29.32 -4.80 -9.40
N GLY A 9 -29.23 -3.53 -9.01
CA GLY A 9 -30.26 -2.83 -8.23
C GLY A 9 -30.37 -3.29 -6.77
N LYS A 10 -29.56 -4.25 -6.33
CA LYS A 10 -29.56 -4.75 -4.95
C LYS A 10 -28.98 -3.69 -4.01
N THR A 11 -29.60 -3.54 -2.84
CA THR A 11 -29.14 -2.61 -1.79
C THR A 11 -28.70 -3.40 -0.57
N ASP A 12 -27.44 -3.22 -0.16
CA ASP A 12 -26.86 -3.95 0.97
C ASP A 12 -25.66 -3.21 1.60
N SER A 13 -25.09 -3.76 2.67
CA SER A 13 -23.78 -3.37 3.22
C SER A 13 -23.05 -4.58 3.80
N ARG A 14 -21.72 -4.53 3.86
CA ARG A 14 -20.88 -5.59 4.47
C ARG A 14 -21.29 -5.97 5.90
N TYR A 15 -21.86 -5.04 6.66
CA TYR A 15 -22.26 -5.23 8.06
C TYR A 15 -23.79 -5.35 8.24
N ALA A 16 -24.59 -5.43 7.16
CA ALA A 16 -26.06 -5.36 7.26
C ALA A 16 -26.64 -6.42 8.20
N THR A 17 -26.27 -7.68 8.01
CA THR A 17 -26.77 -8.79 8.83
C THR A 17 -26.35 -8.67 10.29
N CYS A 18 -25.07 -8.39 10.56
CA CYS A 18 -24.59 -8.33 11.94
C CYS A 18 -25.14 -7.12 12.69
N ILE A 19 -25.47 -6.02 12.00
CA ILE A 19 -26.12 -4.85 12.61
C ILE A 19 -27.53 -5.25 13.04
N ALA A 20 -28.25 -5.95 12.16
CA ALA A 20 -29.62 -6.40 12.46
C ALA A 20 -29.68 -7.40 13.62
N THR A 21 -28.62 -8.18 13.82
CA THR A 21 -28.56 -9.19 14.89
C THR A 21 -27.77 -8.76 16.12
N ASP A 22 -27.23 -7.55 16.14
CA ASP A 22 -26.33 -7.04 17.19
C ASP A 22 -25.12 -7.97 17.45
N THR A 23 -24.48 -8.43 16.37
CA THR A 23 -23.33 -9.36 16.40
C THR A 23 -22.12 -8.88 15.61
N CYS A 24 -22.01 -7.57 15.35
CA CYS A 24 -20.91 -7.06 14.52
C CYS A 24 -19.55 -7.21 15.21
N PRO A 25 -18.56 -7.83 14.55
CA PRO A 25 -17.21 -7.89 15.07
C PRO A 25 -16.52 -6.54 14.90
N LEU A 26 -15.64 -6.21 15.84
CA LEU A 26 -14.65 -5.15 15.65
C LEU A 26 -13.55 -5.66 14.71
N ALA A 27 -13.13 -4.82 13.76
CA ALA A 27 -12.15 -5.20 12.75
C ALA A 27 -11.09 -4.11 12.51
N ALA A 28 -9.82 -4.52 12.48
CA ALA A 28 -8.75 -3.76 11.84
C ALA A 28 -8.47 -4.41 10.47
N GLU A 29 -8.87 -3.73 9.40
CA GLU A 29 -8.70 -4.21 8.03
C GLU A 29 -7.42 -3.62 7.44
N ILE A 30 -6.51 -4.50 7.06
CA ILE A 30 -5.17 -4.13 6.60
C ILE A 30 -4.99 -4.59 5.17
N TYR A 31 -4.63 -3.66 4.31
CA TYR A 31 -4.47 -3.86 2.87
C TYR A 31 -3.04 -3.47 2.49
N SER A 32 -2.40 -4.20 1.57
CA SER A 32 -1.21 -3.68 0.91
C SER A 32 -1.61 -2.84 -0.32
N SER A 33 -0.64 -2.16 -0.93
CA SER A 33 -0.87 -1.50 -2.21
C SER A 33 -1.22 -2.52 -3.30
N ASN A 34 -0.66 -3.75 -3.23
CA ASN A 34 -0.99 -4.83 -4.16
C ASN A 34 -2.49 -5.16 -4.21
N GLU A 35 -3.15 -5.17 -3.06
CA GLU A 35 -4.59 -5.41 -2.97
C GLU A 35 -5.42 -4.41 -3.80
N TYR A 36 -4.98 -3.16 -3.92
CA TYR A 36 -5.65 -2.20 -4.80
C TYR A 36 -5.45 -2.53 -6.28
N TRP A 37 -4.23 -2.94 -6.66
CA TRP A 37 -3.88 -3.26 -8.04
C TRP A 37 -4.48 -4.58 -8.54
N VAL A 38 -4.45 -5.61 -7.71
CA VAL A 38 -4.75 -7.00 -8.12
C VAL A 38 -6.07 -7.52 -7.55
N LYS A 39 -6.55 -6.94 -6.44
CA LYS A 39 -7.80 -7.37 -5.80
C LYS A 39 -8.93 -6.36 -5.92
N ALA A 40 -8.66 -5.18 -6.46
CA ALA A 40 -9.60 -4.08 -6.60
C ALA A 40 -10.16 -3.59 -5.25
N THR A 41 -9.29 -3.51 -4.23
CA THR A 41 -9.65 -3.06 -2.89
C THR A 41 -10.29 -1.66 -2.84
N SER A 42 -10.13 -0.82 -3.86
CA SER A 42 -10.90 0.43 -3.96
C SER A 42 -12.40 0.21 -3.81
N LEU A 43 -12.93 -0.91 -4.30
CA LEU A 43 -14.36 -1.27 -4.20
C LEU A 43 -14.84 -1.52 -2.76
N LEU A 44 -13.91 -1.67 -1.81
CA LEU A 44 -14.22 -1.75 -0.37
C LEU A 44 -14.30 -0.36 0.27
N HIS A 45 -13.82 0.68 -0.41
CA HIS A 45 -13.73 2.05 0.09
C HIS A 45 -14.53 3.06 -0.74
N THR A 46 -15.06 2.66 -1.89
CA THR A 46 -15.94 3.48 -2.75
C THR A 46 -17.31 2.85 -2.89
N GLY A 47 -18.34 3.65 -3.15
CA GLY A 47 -19.64 3.11 -3.55
C GLY A 47 -19.54 2.24 -4.81
N PRO A 48 -20.51 1.35 -5.08
CA PRO A 48 -20.45 0.43 -6.23
C PRO A 48 -20.32 1.11 -7.60
N ALA A 49 -20.79 2.35 -7.73
CA ALA A 49 -20.62 3.17 -8.93
C ALA A 49 -19.23 3.84 -9.05
N GLY A 50 -18.38 3.74 -8.01
CA GLY A 50 -17.03 4.32 -8.00
C GLY A 50 -16.98 5.85 -7.90
N THR A 51 -18.09 6.51 -7.55
CA THR A 51 -18.19 7.99 -7.61
C THR A 51 -18.07 8.70 -6.26
N VAL A 52 -18.15 7.96 -5.15
CA VAL A 52 -18.13 8.50 -3.79
C VAL A 52 -17.32 7.60 -2.87
N ASP A 53 -16.62 8.20 -1.91
CA ASP A 53 -15.98 7.47 -0.82
C ASP A 53 -17.03 6.94 0.16
N LEU A 54 -16.84 5.72 0.65
CA LEU A 54 -17.63 5.17 1.74
C LEU A 54 -17.15 5.75 3.08
N PRO A 55 -18.07 6.06 4.01
CA PRO A 55 -17.69 6.44 5.36
C PRO A 55 -17.10 5.23 6.10
N ASP A 56 -16.26 5.51 7.11
CA ASP A 56 -15.80 4.47 8.03
C ASP A 56 -16.98 3.79 8.73
N SER A 57 -16.87 2.48 8.93
CA SER A 57 -17.79 1.72 9.77
C SER A 57 -17.51 2.04 11.25
N PRO A 58 -18.54 2.12 12.11
CA PRO A 58 -18.31 2.17 13.56
C PRO A 58 -17.67 0.88 14.10
N TYR A 59 -17.64 -0.20 13.32
CA TYR A 59 -17.07 -1.50 13.68
C TYR A 59 -15.74 -1.82 12.98
N ALA A 60 -15.26 -0.96 12.08
CA ALA A 60 -14.02 -1.21 11.37
C ALA A 60 -13.11 0.02 11.25
N ARG A 61 -11.80 -0.23 11.26
CA ARG A 61 -10.78 0.71 10.77
C ARG A 61 -10.03 0.10 9.60
N ASN A 62 -9.77 0.91 8.59
CA ASN A 62 -9.12 0.49 7.35
C ASN A 62 -7.73 1.12 7.23
N TYR A 63 -6.72 0.32 6.90
CA TYR A 63 -5.34 0.76 6.78
C TYR A 63 -4.72 0.22 5.50
N LEU A 64 -4.30 1.11 4.61
CA LEU A 64 -3.39 0.79 3.52
C LEU A 64 -1.95 0.82 4.06
N MET A 65 -1.21 -0.27 3.92
CA MET A 65 0.25 -0.28 4.02
C MET A 65 0.82 0.29 2.72
N SER A 66 1.19 1.57 2.75
CA SER A 66 1.61 2.33 1.57
C SER A 66 2.75 1.64 0.85
N SER A 67 2.64 1.55 -0.49
CA SER A 67 3.65 0.95 -1.37
C SER A 67 3.96 -0.52 -1.10
N HIS A 68 3.29 -1.22 -0.19
CA HIS A 68 3.61 -2.61 0.17
C HIS A 68 3.06 -3.60 -0.86
N GLN A 69 3.76 -4.72 -1.05
CA GLN A 69 3.29 -5.83 -1.89
C GLN A 69 2.48 -6.85 -1.07
N HIS A 70 1.99 -7.93 -1.70
CA HIS A 70 1.27 -9.00 -1.00
C HIS A 70 2.25 -9.86 -0.17
N GLY A 71 2.60 -9.36 1.02
CA GLY A 71 3.62 -9.91 1.91
C GLY A 71 4.99 -9.24 1.72
N THR A 72 6.04 -9.83 2.27
CA THR A 72 7.41 -9.28 2.19
C THR A 72 8.23 -10.01 1.13
N GLY A 73 8.73 -9.26 0.15
CA GLY A 73 9.58 -9.75 -0.94
C GLY A 73 11.07 -9.76 -0.59
N ASN A 74 11.87 -10.38 -1.46
CA ASN A 74 13.32 -10.40 -1.33
C ASN A 74 13.98 -9.36 -2.24
N ALA A 75 14.57 -8.33 -1.63
CA ALA A 75 15.28 -7.23 -2.31
C ALA A 75 16.46 -7.68 -3.20
N SER A 76 16.95 -8.90 -3.05
CA SER A 76 18.07 -9.46 -3.82
C SER A 76 17.62 -10.38 -4.95
N SER A 77 16.32 -10.61 -5.11
CA SER A 77 15.76 -11.46 -6.16
C SER A 77 14.77 -10.67 -7.00
N LYS A 78 14.76 -10.95 -8.31
CA LYS A 78 13.69 -10.51 -9.21
C LYS A 78 12.60 -11.57 -9.37
N GLY A 79 12.89 -12.82 -9.00
CA GLY A 79 12.05 -13.97 -9.36
C GLY A 79 11.76 -13.96 -10.86
N ASN A 80 10.46 -14.03 -11.20
CA ASN A 80 9.97 -13.94 -12.57
C ASN A 80 9.55 -12.51 -12.98
N CYS A 81 9.80 -11.50 -12.13
CA CYS A 81 9.40 -10.12 -12.37
C CYS A 81 10.53 -9.30 -13.04
N GLN A 82 10.19 -8.13 -13.57
CA GLN A 82 11.16 -7.23 -14.23
C GLN A 82 12.15 -6.58 -13.26
N GLN A 83 11.68 -6.22 -12.05
CA GLN A 83 12.46 -5.53 -11.02
C GLN A 83 12.68 -6.41 -9.79
N PHE A 84 13.54 -5.95 -8.87
CA PHE A 84 13.72 -6.61 -7.58
C PHE A 84 12.40 -6.58 -6.79
N LEU A 85 12.14 -7.63 -6.02
CA LEU A 85 10.92 -7.73 -5.22
C LEU A 85 10.93 -6.70 -4.09
N ASN A 86 9.73 -6.25 -3.72
CA ASN A 86 9.54 -5.22 -2.71
C ASN A 86 9.74 -5.79 -1.28
N PRO A 87 10.77 -5.35 -0.54
CA PRO A 87 11.13 -5.91 0.77
C PRO A 87 10.44 -5.22 1.95
N LEU A 88 9.49 -4.31 1.71
CA LEU A 88 8.80 -3.62 2.81
C LEU A 88 8.20 -4.65 3.79
N ASN A 89 8.24 -4.31 5.08
CA ASN A 89 7.73 -5.16 6.16
C ASN A 89 6.62 -4.42 6.91
N SER A 90 5.42 -4.98 6.92
CA SER A 90 4.27 -4.41 7.64
C SER A 90 4.13 -4.93 9.07
N ALA A 91 4.98 -5.86 9.52
CA ALA A 91 4.85 -6.50 10.83
C ALA A 91 4.81 -5.53 12.03
N PRO A 92 5.65 -4.47 12.11
CA PRO A 92 5.57 -3.51 13.23
C PRO A 92 4.20 -2.82 13.33
N VAL A 93 3.62 -2.45 12.18
CA VAL A 93 2.30 -1.82 12.12
C VAL A 93 1.21 -2.82 12.47
N GLN A 94 1.26 -4.04 11.92
CA GLN A 94 0.29 -5.08 12.23
C GLN A 94 0.27 -5.44 13.72
N ARG A 95 1.45 -5.49 14.38
CA ARG A 95 1.55 -5.71 15.82
C ARG A 95 0.91 -4.58 16.62
N ALA A 96 1.16 -3.33 16.25
CA ALA A 96 0.54 -2.18 16.89
C ALA A 96 -1.00 -2.19 16.73
N LEU A 97 -1.49 -2.49 15.52
CA LEU A 97 -2.92 -2.57 15.22
C LEU A 97 -3.61 -3.75 15.90
N PHE A 98 -2.89 -4.86 16.14
CA PHE A 98 -3.42 -5.98 16.90
C PHE A 98 -3.69 -5.59 18.36
N LEU A 99 -2.76 -4.88 19.01
CA LEU A 99 -2.99 -4.35 20.36
C LEU A 99 -4.07 -3.25 20.35
N ALA A 100 -4.12 -2.42 19.32
CA ALA A 100 -5.18 -1.41 19.18
C ALA A 100 -6.57 -2.04 19.00
N LEU A 101 -6.68 -3.22 18.39
CA LEU A 101 -7.92 -3.98 18.29
C LEU A 101 -8.33 -4.54 19.65
N ASP A 102 -7.40 -5.07 20.45
CA ASP A 102 -7.66 -5.52 21.82
C ASP A 102 -8.13 -4.38 22.72
N ASP A 103 -7.43 -3.24 22.68
CA ASP A 103 -7.83 -1.98 23.33
C ASP A 103 -9.25 -1.55 22.92
N TRP A 104 -9.62 -1.76 21.65
CA TRP A 104 -10.94 -1.40 21.14
C TRP A 104 -12.05 -2.24 21.77
N THR A 105 -11.80 -3.52 22.07
CA THR A 105 -12.76 -4.34 22.81
C THR A 105 -13.03 -3.80 24.22
N ASN A 106 -12.10 -2.99 24.76
CA ASN A 106 -12.19 -2.32 26.05
C ASN A 106 -12.62 -0.84 25.94
N GLY A 107 -13.09 -0.39 24.77
CA GLY A 107 -13.64 0.96 24.57
C GLY A 107 -12.62 2.04 24.17
N ILE A 108 -11.35 1.69 23.99
CA ILE A 108 -10.33 2.64 23.52
C ILE A 108 -10.25 2.57 22.00
N LEU A 109 -10.65 3.65 21.32
CA LEU A 109 -10.64 3.65 19.85
C LEU A 109 -9.22 3.40 19.28
N PRO A 110 -9.09 2.56 18.24
CA PRO A 110 -7.87 2.43 17.45
C PRO A 110 -7.57 3.74 16.70
N PRO A 111 -6.36 3.88 16.12
CA PRO A 111 -6.06 4.98 15.21
C PRO A 111 -7.15 5.17 14.13
N PRO A 112 -7.39 6.39 13.65
CA PRO A 112 -8.31 6.60 12.53
C PRO A 112 -7.84 5.85 11.28
N SER A 113 -8.80 5.44 10.44
CA SER A 113 -8.51 4.78 9.15
C SER A 113 -7.55 5.62 8.31
N ARG A 114 -6.63 4.96 7.62
CA ARG A 114 -5.70 5.57 6.65
C ARG A 114 -5.75 4.80 5.35
N VAL A 115 -6.60 5.25 4.43
CA VAL A 115 -6.75 4.71 3.08
C VAL A 115 -6.81 5.85 2.07
N PRO A 116 -6.40 5.62 0.80
CA PRO A 116 -6.59 6.57 -0.27
C PRO A 116 -8.09 6.84 -0.51
N LYS A 117 -8.43 8.07 -0.89
CA LYS A 117 -9.80 8.52 -1.13
C LYS A 117 -9.94 9.27 -2.46
N LEU A 118 -11.14 9.21 -3.04
CA LEU A 118 -11.51 10.00 -4.21
C LEU A 118 -11.54 11.48 -3.86
N ALA A 119 -12.12 11.84 -2.70
CA ALA A 119 -12.38 13.22 -2.29
C ALA A 119 -11.10 14.06 -2.09
N ASP A 120 -9.98 13.45 -1.71
CA ASP A 120 -8.69 14.12 -1.54
C ASP A 120 -7.71 13.85 -2.70
N GLY A 121 -8.16 13.14 -3.74
CA GLY A 121 -7.38 12.85 -4.94
C GLY A 121 -6.21 11.89 -4.71
N THR A 122 -6.23 11.10 -3.63
CA THR A 122 -5.22 10.08 -3.35
C THR A 122 -5.59 8.69 -3.85
N LEU A 123 -6.84 8.47 -4.24
CA LEU A 123 -7.34 7.29 -4.98
C LEU A 123 -7.67 7.71 -6.42
N VAL A 124 -6.99 7.12 -7.40
CA VAL A 124 -7.02 7.60 -8.80
C VAL A 124 -7.09 6.45 -9.81
N PRO A 125 -7.53 6.69 -11.05
CA PRO A 125 -7.41 5.70 -12.12
C PRO A 125 -5.93 5.33 -12.38
N PRO A 126 -5.62 4.09 -12.78
CA PRO A 126 -4.25 3.68 -13.06
C PRO A 126 -3.69 4.32 -14.34
N LEU A 127 -4.54 4.85 -15.22
CA LEU A 127 -4.15 5.56 -16.43
C LEU A 127 -4.89 6.91 -16.53
N PRO A 128 -4.26 7.95 -17.12
CA PRO A 128 -2.87 7.97 -17.63
C PRO A 128 -1.83 7.95 -16.49
N GLN A 129 -0.62 7.45 -16.78
CA GLN A 129 0.48 7.37 -15.79
C GLN A 129 0.76 8.69 -15.07
N SER A 130 0.71 9.81 -15.80
CA SER A 130 0.89 11.15 -15.24
C SER A 130 -0.20 11.54 -14.23
N GLY A 131 -1.42 11.03 -14.39
CA GLY A 131 -2.52 11.24 -13.44
C GLY A 131 -2.37 10.41 -12.18
N MET A 132 -1.91 9.16 -12.32
CA MET A 132 -1.57 8.28 -11.20
C MET A 132 -0.33 8.78 -10.43
N GLY A 133 0.58 9.47 -11.13
CA GLY A 133 1.75 10.13 -10.55
C GLY A 133 3.05 9.34 -10.65
N PHE A 134 3.03 8.12 -11.19
CA PHE A 134 4.24 7.28 -11.24
C PHE A 134 5.30 7.90 -12.17
N PRO A 135 6.53 8.14 -11.68
CA PRO A 135 7.56 8.82 -12.48
C PRO A 135 8.05 7.96 -13.64
N ASN A 136 8.55 8.63 -14.69
CA ASN A 136 9.23 7.95 -15.80
C ASN A 136 10.63 7.51 -15.37
N ILE A 137 10.72 6.36 -14.70
CA ILE A 137 12.00 5.81 -14.23
C ILE A 137 12.68 5.03 -15.38
N PRO A 138 13.95 5.33 -15.70
CA PRO A 138 14.70 4.61 -16.73
C PRO A 138 14.71 3.09 -16.48
N GLY A 139 14.39 2.31 -17.50
CA GLY A 139 14.38 0.83 -17.42
C GLY A 139 13.18 0.23 -16.67
N VAL A 140 12.14 1.02 -16.37
CA VAL A 140 10.91 0.57 -15.72
C VAL A 140 9.72 0.71 -16.67
N THR A 141 9.01 -0.39 -16.89
CA THR A 141 7.79 -0.40 -17.70
C THR A 141 6.57 -0.14 -16.82
N TYR A 142 5.75 0.83 -17.21
CA TYR A 142 4.45 1.11 -16.58
C TYR A 142 3.33 0.88 -17.60
N THR A 143 2.41 -0.03 -17.29
CA THR A 143 1.26 -0.34 -18.15
C THR A 143 -0.06 0.15 -17.57
N GLY A 144 -0.10 0.48 -16.27
CA GLY A 144 -1.36 0.70 -15.55
C GLY A 144 -2.21 -0.57 -15.41
N LEU A 145 -1.63 -1.76 -15.61
CA LEU A 145 -2.33 -3.03 -15.50
C LEU A 145 -2.90 -3.22 -14.09
N LYS A 146 -4.23 -3.29 -14.01
CA LYS A 146 -4.98 -3.67 -12.82
C LYS A 146 -5.91 -4.83 -13.14
N THR A 147 -6.30 -5.59 -12.12
CA THR A 147 -7.39 -6.56 -12.29
C THR A 147 -8.72 -5.84 -12.49
N THR A 148 -9.48 -6.26 -13.50
CA THR A 148 -10.83 -5.73 -13.76
C THR A 148 -11.88 -6.58 -13.04
N ARG A 149 -12.81 -5.95 -12.34
CA ARG A 149 -13.94 -6.63 -11.68
C ARG A 149 -15.21 -6.45 -12.49
N TYR A 150 -15.70 -7.55 -13.03
CA TYR A 150 -16.91 -7.62 -13.82
C TYR A 150 -18.08 -8.18 -12.99
N LEU A 151 -19.29 -7.73 -13.30
CA LEU A 151 -20.48 -8.54 -13.09
C LEU A 151 -20.53 -9.60 -14.20
N LEU A 152 -19.97 -10.77 -13.92
CA LEU A 152 -19.84 -11.86 -14.88
C LEU A 152 -21.18 -12.56 -15.14
N ASP A 153 -21.35 -13.09 -16.35
CA ASP A 153 -22.46 -13.98 -16.68
C ASP A 153 -22.11 -15.43 -16.36
N TYR A 154 -22.74 -15.97 -15.30
CA TYR A 154 -22.64 -17.37 -14.89
C TYR A 154 -23.87 -18.19 -15.32
N GLY A 155 -24.69 -17.63 -16.22
CA GLY A 155 -25.91 -18.21 -16.76
C GLY A 155 -27.19 -17.75 -16.03
N PRO A 156 -28.36 -18.17 -16.55
CA PRO A 156 -29.66 -17.77 -16.02
C PRO A 156 -29.80 -18.03 -14.51
N ASP A 157 -30.46 -17.11 -13.83
CA ASP A 157 -30.84 -17.17 -12.41
C ASP A 157 -29.67 -17.33 -11.41
N PHE A 158 -28.40 -17.22 -11.85
CA PHE A 158 -27.25 -17.36 -10.95
C PHE A 158 -27.28 -16.39 -9.77
N TYR A 159 -27.60 -15.12 -10.03
CA TYR A 159 -27.63 -14.09 -8.98
C TYR A 159 -28.84 -14.20 -8.03
N GLU A 160 -29.76 -15.14 -8.29
CA GLU A 160 -30.88 -15.46 -7.40
C GLU A 160 -30.66 -16.78 -6.66
N THR A 161 -30.12 -17.80 -7.35
CA THR A 161 -30.00 -19.17 -6.84
C THR A 161 -28.61 -19.53 -6.34
N GLY A 162 -27.56 -18.83 -6.81
CA GLY A 162 -26.15 -19.17 -6.59
C GLY A 162 -25.66 -20.37 -7.40
N ILE A 163 -26.47 -20.95 -8.30
CA ILE A 163 -26.12 -22.13 -9.09
C ILE A 163 -25.66 -21.68 -10.48
N ALA A 164 -24.36 -21.82 -10.77
CA ALA A 164 -23.81 -21.46 -12.07
C ALA A 164 -24.15 -22.53 -13.12
N THR A 165 -24.73 -22.10 -14.25
CA THR A 165 -24.99 -22.97 -15.42
C THR A 165 -24.00 -22.73 -16.55
N ILE A 166 -23.25 -21.62 -16.50
CA ILE A 166 -22.09 -21.32 -17.36
C ILE A 166 -20.86 -21.24 -16.46
N ASN A 167 -19.96 -22.22 -16.58
CA ASN A 167 -18.70 -22.25 -15.81
C ASN A 167 -17.58 -22.97 -16.59
N PRO A 168 -16.45 -22.31 -16.91
CA PRO A 168 -16.14 -20.92 -16.58
C PRO A 168 -17.05 -19.93 -17.33
N PRO A 169 -17.20 -18.68 -16.83
CA PRO A 169 -17.93 -17.64 -17.54
C PRO A 169 -17.28 -17.40 -18.91
N VAL A 170 -18.06 -17.00 -19.90
CA VAL A 170 -17.55 -16.71 -21.25
C VAL A 170 -16.78 -15.40 -21.20
N ILE A 171 -15.50 -15.44 -21.58
CA ILE A 171 -14.60 -14.28 -21.57
C ILE A 171 -14.03 -14.06 -22.97
N ALA A 172 -14.18 -12.85 -23.50
CA ALA A 172 -13.59 -12.35 -24.72
C ALA A 172 -12.28 -11.59 -24.44
N LEU A 173 -11.34 -11.69 -25.38
CA LEU A 173 -10.10 -10.89 -25.37
C LEU A 173 -10.34 -9.47 -25.93
N PRO A 174 -9.64 -8.43 -25.42
CA PRO A 174 -8.71 -8.47 -24.27
C PRO A 174 -9.44 -8.76 -22.95
N TYR A 175 -8.74 -9.31 -21.96
CA TYR A 175 -9.34 -9.72 -20.69
C TYR A 175 -9.71 -8.52 -19.81
N GLU A 176 -8.87 -7.51 -19.79
CA GLU A 176 -8.98 -6.31 -18.96
C GLU A 176 -9.81 -5.22 -19.64
N ASP A 177 -10.61 -4.52 -18.82
CA ASP A 177 -11.44 -3.38 -19.21
C ASP A 177 -12.25 -3.58 -20.52
N ASN A 178 -12.71 -4.81 -20.78
CA ASN A 178 -13.48 -5.21 -21.95
C ASN A 178 -14.97 -5.39 -21.59
N PRO A 179 -15.86 -4.46 -22.01
CA PRO A 179 -17.28 -4.51 -21.65
C PRO A 179 -18.03 -5.73 -22.26
N LEU A 180 -17.42 -6.46 -23.20
CA LEU A 180 -17.98 -7.74 -23.67
C LEU A 180 -18.00 -8.83 -22.59
N ASN A 181 -17.19 -8.67 -21.53
CA ASN A 181 -17.12 -9.58 -20.40
C ASN A 181 -18.13 -9.23 -19.28
N GLY A 182 -18.96 -8.21 -19.49
CA GLY A 182 -19.99 -7.76 -18.56
C GLY A 182 -19.78 -6.33 -18.06
N PRO A 183 -20.73 -5.79 -17.28
CA PRO A 183 -20.56 -4.50 -16.60
C PRO A 183 -19.33 -4.47 -15.70
N ILE A 184 -18.59 -3.36 -15.69
CA ILE A 184 -17.34 -3.20 -14.94
C ILE A 184 -17.57 -2.34 -13.71
N TYR A 185 -17.16 -2.82 -12.55
CA TYR A 185 -17.07 -2.01 -11.33
C TYR A 185 -15.80 -1.14 -11.38
N PRO A 186 -15.93 0.20 -11.34
CA PRO A 186 -14.77 1.09 -11.43
C PRO A 186 -13.78 0.83 -10.30
N SER A 187 -12.53 0.54 -10.67
CA SER A 187 -11.46 0.22 -9.73
C SER A 187 -10.33 1.23 -9.85
N TYR A 188 -9.80 1.64 -8.71
CA TYR A 188 -8.84 2.72 -8.56
C TYR A 188 -7.63 2.25 -7.75
N VAL A 189 -6.53 2.98 -7.85
CA VAL A 189 -5.25 2.65 -7.24
C VAL A 189 -4.72 3.84 -6.42
N PRO A 190 -3.86 3.60 -5.41
CA PRO A 190 -3.23 4.69 -4.67
C PRO A 190 -2.38 5.56 -5.60
N LYS A 191 -2.50 6.88 -5.44
CA LYS A 191 -1.66 7.88 -6.11
C LYS A 191 -0.25 7.87 -5.51
N THR A 192 0.75 8.16 -6.34
CA THR A 192 2.15 8.22 -5.91
C THR A 192 2.71 9.64 -5.87
N ASP A 193 3.76 9.83 -5.07
CA ASP A 193 4.60 11.03 -5.07
C ASP A 193 5.58 11.03 -6.25
N SER A 194 6.43 12.06 -6.35
CA SER A 194 7.45 12.16 -7.41
C SER A 194 8.48 11.03 -7.38
N ASP A 195 8.55 10.28 -6.28
CA ASP A 195 9.43 9.13 -6.13
C ASP A 195 8.72 7.82 -6.48
N GLY A 196 7.45 7.85 -6.89
CA GLY A 196 6.67 6.66 -7.20
C GLY A 196 6.22 5.88 -5.96
N ASN A 197 6.24 6.50 -4.78
CA ASN A 197 5.76 5.89 -3.53
C ASN A 197 4.34 6.38 -3.18
N ASP A 198 3.48 5.52 -2.66
CA ASP A 198 2.08 5.83 -2.36
C ASP A 198 1.96 6.97 -1.33
N ILE A 199 1.17 8.01 -1.64
CA ILE A 199 1.03 9.20 -0.76
C ILE A 199 0.08 8.99 0.42
N ALA A 200 -0.93 8.13 0.24
CA ALA A 200 -1.92 7.82 1.26
C ALA A 200 -1.59 6.52 2.00
N GLY A 201 -2.23 6.34 3.15
CA GLY A 201 -2.07 5.15 3.99
C GLY A 201 -1.06 5.31 5.12
N VAL A 202 -0.69 4.18 5.72
CA VAL A 202 0.38 4.04 6.69
C VAL A 202 1.70 3.85 5.93
N ARG A 203 2.48 4.93 5.83
CA ARG A 203 3.82 4.90 5.25
C ARG A 203 4.80 4.36 6.28
N SER A 204 5.45 3.23 5.97
CA SER A 204 6.56 2.73 6.80
C SER A 204 7.73 3.72 6.79
N PRO A 205 8.71 3.58 7.70
CA PRO A 205 9.88 4.46 7.67
C PRO A 205 10.64 4.43 6.34
N GLU A 206 10.71 3.30 5.63
CA GLU A 206 11.32 3.22 4.30
C GLU A 206 10.54 3.99 3.25
N VAL A 207 9.23 4.13 3.40
CA VAL A 207 8.40 4.90 2.45
C VAL A 207 8.45 6.39 2.79
N THR A 208 8.59 6.73 4.08
CA THR A 208 8.71 8.11 4.57
C THR A 208 10.11 8.68 4.36
N VAL A 209 11.15 7.85 4.47
CA VAL A 209 12.57 8.18 4.29
C VAL A 209 13.17 7.28 3.21
N PRO A 210 12.74 7.43 1.94
CA PRO A 210 13.01 6.46 0.90
C PRO A 210 14.46 6.42 0.45
N LEU A 211 14.92 5.20 0.19
CA LEU A 211 16.17 4.85 -0.51
C LEU A 211 15.89 4.22 -1.90
N ALA A 212 14.62 4.00 -2.20
CA ALA A 212 14.12 3.40 -3.43
C ALA A 212 12.66 3.81 -3.66
N THR A 213 12.17 3.56 -4.88
CA THR A 213 10.74 3.45 -5.16
C THR A 213 10.26 2.07 -4.76
N TYR A 214 9.13 2.01 -4.05
CA TYR A 214 8.44 0.80 -3.67
C TYR A 214 7.03 0.81 -4.27
N THR A 215 6.63 -0.27 -4.92
CA THR A 215 5.30 -0.39 -5.53
C THR A 215 4.54 -1.59 -4.99
N GLY A 216 3.21 -1.51 -5.01
CA GLY A 216 2.33 -2.67 -4.79
C GLY A 216 2.15 -3.56 -6.03
N TRP A 217 2.58 -3.12 -7.21
CA TRP A 217 2.39 -3.83 -8.48
C TRP A 217 3.75 -4.15 -9.11
N ALA A 218 3.82 -5.21 -9.90
CA ALA A 218 4.98 -5.57 -10.70
C ALA A 218 4.56 -6.25 -11.99
N LEU A 219 5.44 -6.25 -12.98
CA LEU A 219 5.25 -6.95 -14.25
C LEU A 219 6.21 -8.13 -14.38
N ARG A 220 5.77 -9.19 -15.06
CA ARG A 220 6.61 -10.33 -15.39
C ARG A 220 7.68 -9.95 -16.41
N ALA A 221 8.79 -10.68 -16.39
CA ALA A 221 9.85 -10.63 -17.39
C ALA A 221 9.76 -11.85 -18.33
N GLY A 222 10.59 -11.86 -19.39
CA GLY A 222 10.70 -13.01 -20.29
C GLY A 222 9.52 -13.14 -21.25
N PRO A 223 9.13 -14.38 -21.65
CA PRO A 223 8.07 -14.61 -22.63
C PRO A 223 6.70 -14.04 -22.23
N GLN A 224 6.45 -13.90 -20.93
CA GLN A 224 5.22 -13.33 -20.36
C GLN A 224 5.39 -11.85 -20.00
N ALA A 225 6.33 -11.14 -20.65
CA ALA A 225 6.62 -9.76 -20.32
C ALA A 225 5.36 -8.90 -20.38
N ASN A 226 5.21 -8.04 -19.37
CA ASN A 226 4.10 -7.09 -19.19
C ASN A 226 2.77 -7.70 -18.69
N ASP A 227 2.72 -9.01 -18.44
CA ASP A 227 1.69 -9.59 -17.57
C ASP A 227 1.91 -9.16 -16.12
N GLY A 228 0.84 -9.22 -15.31
CA GLY A 228 0.92 -9.01 -13.87
C GLY A 228 1.86 -10.02 -13.20
N CYS A 229 2.80 -9.53 -12.39
CA CYS A 229 3.56 -10.37 -11.45
C CYS A 229 2.78 -10.59 -10.13
N GLU A 230 1.44 -10.65 -10.24
CA GLU A 230 0.41 -10.86 -9.24
C GLU A 230 0.76 -10.39 -7.82
N ALA A 231 1.32 -11.25 -6.96
CA ALA A 231 1.60 -10.91 -5.56
C ALA A 231 2.79 -9.96 -5.34
N SER A 232 3.60 -9.75 -6.37
CA SER A 232 4.86 -9.01 -6.27
C SER A 232 4.66 -7.52 -6.48
N GLY A 233 5.43 -6.76 -5.71
CA GLY A 233 5.73 -5.37 -5.94
C GLY A 233 7.18 -5.19 -6.38
N GLN A 234 7.58 -3.95 -6.60
CA GLN A 234 8.92 -3.62 -7.07
C GLN A 234 9.67 -2.82 -6.01
N MET A 235 10.97 -3.06 -5.92
CA MET A 235 11.94 -2.16 -5.31
C MET A 235 12.89 -1.67 -6.40
N ILE A 236 12.88 -0.36 -6.65
CA ILE A 236 13.69 0.27 -7.69
C ILE A 236 14.61 1.29 -7.01
N PRO A 237 15.89 0.97 -6.80
CA PRO A 237 16.84 1.83 -6.08
C PRO A 237 16.90 3.25 -6.64
N PHE A 238 17.13 4.24 -5.78
CA PHE A 238 17.60 5.55 -6.24
C PHE A 238 19.07 5.46 -6.66
N ALA A 239 19.48 6.32 -7.58
CA ALA A 239 20.89 6.54 -7.87
C ALA A 239 21.63 6.95 -6.58
N ARG A 240 22.88 6.51 -6.40
CA ARG A 240 23.64 6.86 -5.19
C ARG A 240 24.11 8.30 -5.25
N THR A 241 24.59 8.73 -6.41
CA THR A 241 25.16 10.06 -6.63
C THR A 241 24.37 10.87 -7.65
N ARG A 242 24.55 12.19 -7.62
CA ARG A 242 23.97 13.08 -8.63
C ARG A 242 24.46 12.73 -10.04
N ALA A 243 25.74 12.39 -10.18
CA ALA A 243 26.33 12.02 -11.47
C ALA A 243 25.71 10.74 -12.04
N GLU A 244 25.50 9.71 -11.20
CA GLU A 244 24.80 8.48 -11.60
C GLU A 244 23.36 8.78 -12.05
N ARG A 245 22.64 9.63 -11.30
CA ARG A 245 21.27 10.03 -11.63
C ARG A 245 21.20 10.73 -12.99
N GLU A 246 22.06 11.72 -13.21
CA GLU A 246 22.10 12.50 -14.46
C GLU A 246 22.49 11.63 -15.65
N ALA A 247 23.45 10.71 -15.48
CA ALA A 247 23.84 9.77 -16.53
C ALA A 247 22.73 8.78 -16.90
N ALA A 248 21.93 8.35 -15.91
CA ALA A 248 20.79 7.46 -16.14
C ALA A 248 19.54 8.19 -16.67
N GLY A 249 19.46 9.51 -16.51
CA GLY A 249 18.25 10.30 -16.78
C GLY A 249 17.12 10.03 -15.77
N ASP A 250 17.46 9.64 -14.53
CA ASP A 250 16.49 9.36 -13.48
C ASP A 250 15.90 10.68 -12.93
N PRO A 251 14.57 10.89 -12.97
CA PRO A 251 13.97 12.13 -12.48
C PRO A 251 14.04 12.23 -10.95
N ARG A 252 14.25 11.12 -10.23
CA ARG A 252 14.22 11.08 -8.77
C ARG A 252 15.57 11.57 -8.22
N PRO A 253 15.59 12.45 -7.19
CA PRO A 253 16.84 12.81 -6.52
C PRO A 253 17.65 11.59 -6.06
N SER A 254 18.97 11.65 -6.22
CA SER A 254 19.90 10.62 -5.72
C SER A 254 19.95 10.58 -4.19
N ILE A 255 20.54 9.51 -3.64
CA ILE A 255 20.77 9.38 -2.19
C ILE A 255 21.64 10.54 -1.66
N GLU A 256 22.71 10.88 -2.39
CA GLU A 256 23.59 12.03 -2.08
C GLU A 256 22.82 13.36 -2.01
N GLU A 257 21.93 13.61 -2.97
CA GLU A 257 21.12 14.83 -3.01
C GLU A 257 20.07 14.88 -1.89
N ARG A 258 19.53 13.73 -1.49
CA ARG A 258 18.49 13.62 -0.43
C ARG A 258 19.05 13.72 0.97
N TYR A 259 20.18 13.06 1.20
CA TYR A 259 20.75 12.85 2.53
C TYR A 259 22.22 13.29 2.55
N PRO A 260 22.51 14.62 2.60
CA PRO A 260 23.87 15.14 2.49
C PRO A 260 24.80 14.75 3.65
N SER A 261 24.25 14.19 4.74
CA SER A 261 25.03 13.70 5.87
C SER A 261 24.29 12.61 6.63
N PHE A 262 25.04 11.79 7.37
CA PHE A 262 24.48 10.81 8.30
C PHE A 262 23.49 11.44 9.29
N GLY A 263 23.83 12.61 9.86
CA GLY A 263 22.98 13.28 10.86
C GLY A 263 21.60 13.69 10.31
N MET A 264 21.55 14.10 9.04
CA MET A 264 20.29 14.43 8.36
C MET A 264 19.44 13.18 8.11
N TYR A 265 20.06 12.10 7.64
CA TYR A 265 19.38 10.82 7.46
C TYR A 265 18.87 10.25 8.79
N TYR A 266 19.74 10.21 9.81
CA TYR A 266 19.40 9.77 11.17
C TYR A 266 18.20 10.54 11.73
N SER A 267 18.22 11.87 11.62
CA SER A 267 17.12 12.71 12.12
C SER A 267 15.81 12.45 11.37
N ALA A 268 15.87 12.16 10.06
CA ALA A 268 14.68 11.80 9.28
C ALA A 268 14.12 10.43 9.69
N VAL A 269 14.98 9.42 9.86
CA VAL A 269 14.60 8.08 10.34
C VAL A 269 13.96 8.16 11.72
N MET A 270 14.59 8.88 12.66
CA MET A 270 14.07 9.05 14.02
C MET A 270 12.69 9.70 14.02
N ARG A 271 12.47 10.74 13.22
CA ARG A 271 11.15 11.39 13.10
C ARG A 271 10.11 10.44 12.52
N ALA A 272 10.43 9.71 11.46
CA ALA A 272 9.48 8.78 10.84
C ALA A 272 9.03 7.67 11.79
N ILE A 273 9.95 7.14 12.60
CA ILE A 273 9.63 6.15 13.64
C ILE A 273 8.82 6.78 14.77
N ASP A 274 9.24 7.95 15.26
CA ASP A 274 8.56 8.66 16.36
C ASP A 274 7.12 9.03 15.99
N ASP A 275 6.86 9.46 14.75
CA ASP A 275 5.52 9.77 14.26
C ASP A 275 4.63 8.51 14.24
N LEU A 276 5.15 7.34 13.83
CA LEU A 276 4.39 6.08 13.87
C LEU A 276 4.09 5.64 15.31
N VAL A 277 5.04 5.81 16.24
CA VAL A 277 4.82 5.52 17.67
C VAL A 277 3.76 6.45 18.26
N LYS A 278 3.88 7.76 18.00
CA LYS A 278 2.91 8.78 18.42
C LYS A 278 1.50 8.47 17.92
N ASP A 279 1.41 8.00 16.68
CA ASP A 279 0.15 7.64 16.04
C ASP A 279 -0.41 6.28 16.47
N ARG A 280 0.26 5.56 17.39
CA ARG A 280 -0.06 4.18 17.80
C ARG A 280 -0.06 3.19 16.63
N LEU A 281 0.76 3.44 15.62
CA LEU A 281 0.98 2.60 14.44
C LEU A 281 2.33 1.87 14.47
N MET A 282 3.12 2.05 15.53
CA MET A 282 4.30 1.26 15.83
C MET A 282 4.45 1.14 17.35
N LEU A 283 4.88 -0.02 17.81
CA LEU A 283 5.17 -0.25 19.22
C LEU A 283 6.58 0.24 19.54
N CYS A 284 6.80 0.70 20.77
CA CYS A 284 8.13 1.13 21.22
C CYS A 284 9.16 -0.01 21.19
N GLU A 285 8.70 -1.25 21.37
CA GLU A 285 9.50 -2.47 21.29
C GLU A 285 10.06 -2.71 19.88
N ASP A 286 9.43 -2.16 18.84
CA ASP A 286 9.87 -2.33 17.44
C ASP A 286 10.79 -1.19 16.99
N ALA A 287 10.79 -0.09 17.73
CA ALA A 287 11.37 1.17 17.27
C ALA A 287 12.91 1.12 17.18
N ASP A 288 13.58 0.45 18.12
CA ASP A 288 15.04 0.36 18.15
C ASP A 288 15.59 -0.55 17.03
N ASP A 289 14.93 -1.68 16.78
CA ASP A 289 15.29 -2.63 15.72
C ASP A 289 15.06 -2.01 14.34
N GLU A 290 13.92 -1.34 14.14
CA GLU A 290 13.63 -0.64 12.90
C GLU A 290 14.63 0.49 12.64
N ARG A 291 14.96 1.28 13.66
CA ARG A 291 16.01 2.32 13.56
C ARG A 291 17.34 1.71 13.14
N ALA A 292 17.81 0.66 13.82
CA ALA A 292 19.09 0.04 13.53
C ALA A 292 19.17 -0.48 12.09
N ARG A 293 18.12 -1.16 11.63
CA ARG A 293 18.00 -1.69 10.27
C ARG A 293 18.04 -0.58 9.21
N LEU A 294 17.28 0.51 9.42
CA LEU A 294 17.24 1.64 8.47
C LEU A 294 18.57 2.37 8.38
N LEU A 295 19.24 2.61 9.51
CA LEU A 295 20.55 3.25 9.52
C LEU A 295 21.59 2.43 8.75
N GLN A 296 21.60 1.11 8.92
CA GLN A 296 22.46 0.22 8.14
C GLN A 296 22.11 0.29 6.65
N ALA A 297 20.82 0.22 6.31
CA ALA A 297 20.37 0.31 4.92
C ALA A 297 20.78 1.65 4.27
N GLY A 298 20.71 2.76 4.99
CA GLY A 298 21.20 4.06 4.52
C GLY A 298 22.67 4.01 4.14
N LEU A 299 23.53 3.49 5.02
CA LEU A 299 24.97 3.34 4.76
C LEU A 299 25.22 2.46 3.54
N ASP A 300 24.54 1.31 3.43
CA ASP A 300 24.69 0.38 2.32
C ASP A 300 24.24 1.00 0.97
N LYS A 301 23.35 1.99 1.02
CA LYS A 301 22.82 2.69 -0.16
C LYS A 301 23.52 4.01 -0.47
N GLY A 302 24.52 4.41 0.31
CA GLY A 302 25.38 5.55 -0.01
C GLY A 302 25.09 6.83 0.77
N VAL A 303 24.32 6.75 1.86
CA VAL A 303 24.31 7.83 2.86
C VAL A 303 25.73 7.99 3.42
N PRO A 304 26.29 9.21 3.50
CA PRO A 304 27.63 9.42 4.03
C PRO A 304 27.79 8.83 5.44
N PRO A 305 28.92 8.21 5.77
CA PRO A 305 29.17 7.70 7.11
C PRO A 305 29.23 8.84 8.14
N PRO A 306 28.98 8.56 9.44
CA PRO A 306 29.07 9.57 10.47
C PRO A 306 30.50 10.11 10.61
N SER A 307 30.63 11.43 10.74
CA SER A 307 31.89 12.07 11.12
C SER A 307 31.98 12.18 12.64
N GLY A 308 32.84 11.37 13.25
CA GLY A 308 33.05 11.33 14.70
C GLY A 308 32.17 10.32 15.44
N ASN A 309 32.15 10.40 16.77
CA ASN A 309 31.35 9.50 17.59
C ASN A 309 29.86 9.79 17.40
N LEU A 310 29.09 8.75 17.11
CA LEU A 310 27.64 8.84 17.16
C LEU A 310 27.19 9.22 18.58
N PRO A 311 26.20 10.12 18.73
CA PRO A 311 25.59 10.31 20.04
C PRO A 311 25.07 8.96 20.54
N PRO A 312 25.01 8.75 21.87
CA PRO A 312 24.39 7.57 22.45
C PRO A 312 23.01 7.36 21.79
N GLN A 313 22.65 6.10 21.52
CA GLN A 313 21.35 5.78 20.93
C GLN A 313 20.25 6.48 21.73
N ALA A 314 19.66 7.52 21.14
CA ALA A 314 18.56 8.23 21.76
C ALA A 314 17.31 7.36 21.62
N ASN A 315 16.63 7.13 22.73
CA ASN A 315 15.30 6.53 22.71
C ASN A 315 14.37 7.38 21.85
N VAL A 316 13.46 6.74 21.15
CA VAL A 316 12.40 7.43 20.41
C VAL A 316 11.60 8.31 21.39
N PRO A 317 11.42 9.61 21.12
CA PRO A 317 10.83 10.55 22.08
C PRO A 317 9.54 10.07 22.73
N HIS A 318 8.59 9.54 21.94
CA HIS A 318 7.32 9.04 22.47
C HIS A 318 7.42 7.71 23.24
N CYS A 319 8.59 7.05 23.24
CA CYS A 319 8.86 5.84 24.03
C CYS A 319 9.39 6.13 25.43
N LEU A 320 9.91 7.34 25.69
CA LEU A 320 10.49 7.73 26.98
C LEU A 320 9.48 7.67 28.15
N GLY A 321 8.18 7.84 27.88
CA GLY A 321 7.12 7.78 28.89
C GLY A 321 6.47 6.39 29.07
N GLN A 322 6.73 5.44 28.18
CA GLN A 322 6.11 4.11 28.22
C GLN A 322 6.96 3.07 28.98
N ALA A 323 8.28 3.25 29.01
CA ALA A 323 9.21 2.39 29.76
C ALA A 323 9.00 2.43 31.29
N ALA A 324 8.29 3.42 31.82
CA ALA A 324 7.98 3.54 33.25
C ALA A 324 6.67 2.84 33.68
N LYS A 325 5.96 2.18 32.76
CA LYS A 325 4.68 1.49 33.02
C LYS A 325 4.74 -0.04 32.89
N LYS A 326 5.93 -0.62 32.73
CA LYS A 326 6.15 -2.07 32.79
C LYS A 326 6.71 -2.48 34.13
#